data_AF-A0A535LMW7-F1
#
_entry.id   AF-A0A535LMW7-F1
#
_cell.length_a   1.000
_cell.length_b   1.000
_cell.length_c   1.000
_cell.angle_alpha   90.00
_cell.angle_beta   90.00
_cell.angle_gamma   90.00
#
_symmetry.space_group_name_H-M   'P 1'
#
loop_
_entity.id
_entity.type
_entity.pdbx_description
1 polymer ?
#
loop_
_entity_poly.entity_id
_entity_poly.type
_entity_poly.pdbx_seq_one_letter_code
_entity_poly.pdbx_strand_id
1 'polypeptide(L)'
;MRVFVDARGREMKAGLPMTGSRAIGPENPPPVLNGQRQARPLAATRQQANSSWPPFHSMLERVDVLERAPVFFTLPESTIRKLARRVRQVMISAGGAIVYQGEPGDTIFFIESGRCRVVIERPPSAVTVAVLGPGDFFGEAACVLGRDQQASVIAQSDCRMIALDRQSLSSVIARDSGFLDELRRLAHQRYRIFADTAVQATWGMLLNEATVVGLYSPKGGSGGTCLALNLVGSLSRRHPGQVVLLDLDFPYSHAALLAGLVPTSCLARMASTPADTFEESLLSTILYHSGGPMILPGALRPEESDEVTADLIARAIAVLRKTFRYVVVDLGIAIDDSTLAVLDLTQHVIVVTAPELSAVKSAADAIDILRKLGTPDDRLTVVLNNRSAKSAVVKAAVERTLKRAVNVEVAFDGSKPDEAALTGTILSLTDTRSEITRGVQALADILEEKHGKGRALPLRLDAPASAAVEGDC
;
A
#
# COMPACT_ATOMS: atom_id res chain seq x y z
N MET A 1 30.31 -24.95 -17.41
CA MET A 1 29.68 -26.18 -17.93
C MET A 1 29.65 -27.19 -16.79
N ARG A 2 28.51 -27.34 -16.10
CA ARG A 2 28.37 -28.26 -14.94
C ARG A 2 27.77 -29.58 -15.46
N VAL A 3 28.45 -30.70 -15.18
CA VAL A 3 27.98 -32.06 -15.49
C VAL A 3 27.20 -32.56 -14.29
N PHE A 4 25.99 -33.09 -14.51
CA PHE A 4 25.18 -33.72 -13.47
C PHE A 4 25.46 -35.23 -13.45
N VAL A 5 25.80 -35.76 -12.27
CA VAL A 5 26.12 -37.16 -12.01
C VAL A 5 25.06 -37.72 -11.07
N ASP A 6 24.55 -38.92 -11.33
CA ASP A 6 23.56 -39.56 -10.45
C ASP A 6 24.19 -40.13 -9.18
N ALA A 7 23.36 -40.56 -8.22
CA ALA A 7 23.77 -41.13 -6.93
C ALA A 7 24.56 -42.46 -7.05
N ARG A 8 24.84 -42.94 -8.27
CA ARG A 8 25.67 -44.11 -8.56
C ARG A 8 26.87 -43.78 -9.46
N GLY A 9 27.20 -42.49 -9.62
CA GLY A 9 28.44 -42.05 -10.26
C GLY A 9 28.45 -42.10 -11.79
N ARG A 10 27.29 -42.17 -12.46
CA ARG A 10 27.23 -42.19 -13.93
C ARG A 10 26.82 -40.84 -14.51
N GLU A 11 27.55 -40.41 -15.54
CA GLU A 11 27.26 -39.19 -16.30
C GLU A 11 25.99 -39.38 -17.15
N MET A 12 25.02 -38.47 -17.02
CA MET A 12 23.77 -38.54 -17.79
C MET A 12 23.82 -37.57 -18.99
N LYS A 13 23.70 -38.13 -20.21
CA LYS A 13 23.47 -37.37 -21.45
C LYS A 13 21.97 -37.14 -21.64
N ALA A 14 21.56 -35.88 -21.79
CA ALA A 14 20.16 -35.50 -22.03
C ALA A 14 19.75 -35.79 -23.48
N GLY A 15 18.75 -36.67 -23.66
CA GLY A 15 18.05 -36.90 -24.92
C GLY A 15 16.60 -37.28 -24.63
N LEU A 16 15.67 -36.38 -24.95
CA LEU A 16 14.20 -36.58 -24.98
C LEU A 16 13.79 -37.27 -26.30
N PRO A 17 12.65 -38.00 -26.38
CA PRO A 17 11.40 -37.36 -26.85
C PRO A 17 10.03 -37.95 -26.36
N MET A 18 9.04 -37.03 -26.25
CA MET A 18 7.60 -37.08 -26.68
C MET A 18 6.64 -38.13 -26.03
N THR A 19 5.38 -37.83 -25.66
CA THR A 19 4.21 -37.29 -26.41
C THR A 19 3.11 -36.79 -25.44
N GLY A 20 2.20 -35.83 -25.71
CA GLY A 20 1.81 -35.02 -26.87
C GLY A 20 0.96 -33.82 -26.37
N SER A 21 0.81 -32.66 -27.02
CA SER A 21 0.66 -32.22 -28.42
C SER A 21 -0.67 -31.45 -28.54
N ARG A 22 -0.59 -30.12 -28.57
CA ARG A 22 -1.35 -29.31 -29.53
C ARG A 22 -0.30 -28.65 -30.44
N ALA A 23 -0.51 -28.81 -31.74
CA ALA A 23 0.43 -28.50 -32.80
C ALA A 23 0.80 -27.01 -32.86
N ILE A 24 2.10 -26.74 -33.01
CA ILE A 24 2.63 -25.45 -33.44
C ILE A 24 2.95 -25.61 -34.93
N GLY A 25 2.23 -24.87 -35.77
CA GLY A 25 2.48 -24.78 -37.20
C GLY A 25 3.72 -23.94 -37.54
N PRO A 26 4.02 -23.72 -38.83
CA PRO A 26 5.27 -23.13 -39.33
C PRO A 26 5.55 -21.67 -38.92
N GLU A 27 4.76 -21.07 -38.03
CA GLU A 27 4.85 -19.65 -37.64
C GLU A 27 5.64 -19.36 -36.36
N ASN A 28 6.32 -20.35 -35.75
CA ASN A 28 7.04 -20.13 -34.50
C ASN A 28 8.49 -20.68 -34.56
N PRO A 29 9.51 -19.84 -34.85
CA PRO A 29 10.89 -20.28 -34.76
C PRO A 29 11.33 -20.42 -33.28
N PRO A 30 12.27 -21.34 -32.96
CA PRO A 30 12.76 -21.52 -31.61
C PRO A 30 13.49 -20.26 -31.09
N PRO A 31 13.54 -20.04 -29.76
CA PRO A 31 14.14 -18.83 -29.19
C PRO A 31 15.65 -18.80 -29.44
N VAL A 32 16.13 -17.66 -29.94
CA VAL A 32 17.55 -17.42 -30.23
C VAL A 32 18.31 -17.18 -28.92
N LEU A 33 19.21 -18.11 -28.58
CA LEU A 33 20.25 -17.93 -27.57
C LEU A 33 21.44 -17.22 -28.24
N ASN A 34 21.54 -15.89 -28.12
CA ASN A 34 22.81 -15.14 -28.03
C ASN A 34 22.62 -13.61 -27.91
N GLY A 35 23.06 -13.05 -26.77
CA GLY A 35 24.11 -12.03 -26.74
C GLY A 35 23.86 -10.58 -27.17
N GLN A 36 22.78 -10.23 -27.88
CA GLN A 36 22.46 -8.82 -28.16
C GLN A 36 20.94 -8.59 -28.13
N ARG A 37 20.43 -8.12 -26.98
CA ARG A 37 19.06 -7.55 -26.92
C ARG A 37 19.08 -6.21 -27.66
N GLN A 38 18.71 -6.21 -28.94
CA GLN A 38 18.23 -4.99 -29.56
C GLN A 38 16.97 -4.56 -28.79
N ALA A 39 17.02 -3.36 -28.21
CA ALA A 39 15.84 -2.72 -27.67
C ALA A 39 14.82 -2.59 -28.81
N ARG A 40 13.72 -3.34 -28.75
CA ARG A 40 12.56 -3.04 -29.59
C ARG A 40 12.03 -1.69 -29.09
N PRO A 41 12.02 -0.63 -29.90
CA PRO A 41 11.28 0.57 -29.55
C PRO A 41 9.81 0.16 -29.39
N LEU A 42 9.14 0.68 -28.36
CA LEU A 42 7.67 0.67 -28.26
C LEU A 42 7.11 1.55 -29.39
N ALA A 43 7.20 1.08 -30.63
CA ALA A 43 6.49 1.66 -31.76
C ALA A 43 5.06 1.09 -31.75
N ALA A 44 4.20 1.66 -30.90
CA ALA A 44 2.77 1.42 -30.92
C ALA A 44 2.06 2.69 -31.39
N THR A 45 1.14 2.51 -32.33
CA THR A 45 0.42 3.54 -33.09
C THR A 45 -0.21 4.58 -32.16
N ARG A 46 0.20 5.85 -32.30
CA ARG A 46 -0.41 6.99 -31.61
C ARG A 46 -1.84 7.17 -32.15
N GLN A 47 -2.83 6.57 -31.50
CA GLN A 47 -4.23 6.84 -31.84
C GLN A 47 -4.58 8.24 -31.32
N GLN A 48 -4.81 9.17 -32.25
CA GLN A 48 -5.40 10.47 -31.92
C GLN A 48 -6.75 10.24 -31.25
N ALA A 49 -6.95 10.84 -30.08
CA ALA A 49 -8.25 10.90 -29.43
C ALA A 49 -9.25 11.51 -30.42
N ASN A 50 -10.19 10.70 -30.92
CA ASN A 50 -11.23 11.16 -31.83
C ASN A 50 -12.05 12.25 -31.12
N SER A 51 -12.09 13.45 -31.72
CA SER A 51 -12.79 14.64 -31.21
C SER A 51 -14.28 14.67 -31.57
N SER A 52 -14.87 13.54 -31.97
CA SER A 52 -16.29 13.45 -32.30
C SER A 52 -17.09 12.97 -31.09
N TRP A 53 -17.92 13.86 -30.55
CA TRP A 53 -18.82 13.59 -29.43
C TRP A 53 -19.82 12.46 -29.76
N PRO A 54 -19.82 11.33 -29.03
CA PRO A 54 -20.94 10.38 -29.05
C PRO A 54 -22.10 10.90 -28.18
N PRO A 55 -23.37 10.60 -28.53
CA PRO A 55 -24.55 11.16 -27.85
C PRO A 55 -24.90 10.51 -26.49
N PHE A 56 -23.97 9.80 -25.85
CA PHE A 56 -24.29 8.86 -24.77
C PHE A 56 -23.71 9.19 -23.39
N HIS A 57 -23.41 10.45 -23.08
CA HIS A 57 -23.13 10.81 -21.68
C HIS A 57 -24.03 11.93 -21.16
N SER A 58 -24.90 11.57 -20.23
CA SER A 58 -25.69 12.54 -19.49
C SER A 58 -24.77 13.34 -18.54
N MET A 59 -25.14 14.57 -18.22
CA MET A 59 -24.41 15.38 -17.23
C MET A 59 -24.25 14.63 -15.89
N LEU A 60 -25.20 13.76 -15.56
CA LEU A 60 -25.21 12.96 -14.33
C LEU A 60 -24.06 11.95 -14.28
N GLU A 61 -23.75 11.27 -15.38
CA GLU A 61 -22.66 10.27 -15.41
C GLU A 61 -21.29 10.93 -15.25
N ARG A 62 -21.09 12.13 -15.82
CA ARG A 62 -19.82 12.87 -15.65
C ARG A 62 -19.62 13.33 -14.21
N VAL A 63 -20.71 13.72 -13.56
CA VAL A 63 -20.70 14.08 -12.14
C VAL A 63 -20.37 12.84 -11.31
N ASP A 64 -21.03 11.71 -11.57
CA ASP A 64 -20.77 10.44 -10.88
C ASP A 64 -19.31 9.98 -11.00
N VAL A 65 -18.70 10.05 -12.19
CA VAL A 65 -17.28 9.69 -12.36
C VAL A 65 -16.35 10.61 -11.56
N LEU A 66 -16.61 11.93 -11.54
CA LEU A 66 -15.82 12.87 -10.73
C LEU A 66 -16.05 12.64 -9.23
N GLU A 67 -17.28 12.37 -8.81
CA GLU A 67 -17.62 12.09 -7.42
C GLU A 67 -16.96 10.82 -6.91
N ARG A 68 -16.75 9.80 -7.76
CA ARG A 68 -16.08 8.56 -7.36
C ARG A 68 -14.59 8.73 -7.04
N ALA A 69 -13.94 9.78 -7.54
CA ALA A 69 -12.52 10.01 -7.31
C ALA A 69 -12.31 10.67 -5.93
N PRO A 70 -11.61 10.02 -4.97
CA PRO A 70 -11.57 10.47 -3.58
C PRO A 70 -11.04 11.88 -3.35
N VAL A 71 -10.19 12.37 -4.25
CA VAL A 71 -9.67 13.75 -4.18
C VAL A 71 -10.78 14.80 -4.28
N PHE A 72 -11.90 14.49 -4.94
CA PHE A 72 -13.02 15.41 -5.16
C PHE A 72 -14.11 15.36 -4.08
N PHE A 73 -14.03 14.46 -3.10
CA PHE A 73 -15.01 14.39 -2.01
C PHE A 73 -15.13 15.69 -1.20
N THR A 74 -14.10 16.53 -1.22
CA THR A 74 -14.06 17.80 -0.48
C THR A 74 -14.65 18.98 -1.26
N LEU A 75 -15.02 18.79 -2.53
CA LEU A 75 -15.57 19.86 -3.36
C LEU A 75 -17.09 20.00 -3.22
N PRO A 76 -17.63 21.23 -3.18
CA PRO A 76 -19.07 21.45 -3.28
C PRO A 76 -19.64 20.89 -4.58
N GLU A 77 -20.85 20.33 -4.53
CA GLU A 77 -21.55 19.77 -5.70
C GLU A 77 -21.65 20.78 -6.87
N SER A 78 -21.84 22.06 -6.55
CA SER A 78 -21.87 23.14 -7.55
C SER A 78 -20.54 23.29 -8.30
N THR A 79 -19.42 23.01 -7.66
CA THR A 79 -18.07 23.00 -8.25
C THR A 79 -17.88 21.76 -9.11
N ILE A 80 -18.30 20.59 -8.62
CA ILE A 80 -18.25 19.33 -9.38
C ILE A 80 -19.05 19.45 -10.68
N ARG A 81 -20.27 20.00 -10.62
CA ARG A 81 -21.10 20.28 -11.82
C ARG A 81 -20.42 21.24 -12.80
N LYS A 82 -19.67 22.24 -12.31
CA LYS A 82 -18.90 23.16 -13.17
C LYS A 82 -17.73 22.46 -13.85
N LEU A 83 -17.06 21.52 -13.17
CA LEU A 83 -15.99 20.67 -13.71
C LEU A 83 -16.54 19.66 -14.72
N ALA A 84 -17.65 18.99 -14.41
CA ALA A 84 -18.29 18.00 -15.29
C ALA A 84 -18.69 18.57 -16.66
N ARG A 85 -18.93 19.89 -16.75
CA ARG A 85 -19.18 20.60 -18.02
C ARG A 85 -17.92 20.83 -18.87
N ARG A 86 -16.73 20.68 -18.28
CA ARG A 86 -15.43 20.98 -18.90
C ARG A 86 -14.55 19.75 -19.11
N VAL A 87 -15.00 18.56 -18.70
CA VAL A 87 -14.29 17.32 -19.00
C VAL A 87 -14.56 16.84 -20.42
N ARG A 88 -13.56 16.20 -21.03
CA ARG A 88 -13.65 15.52 -22.33
C ARG A 88 -13.62 14.00 -22.15
N GLN A 89 -14.37 13.27 -22.96
CA GLN A 89 -14.30 11.81 -22.96
C GLN A 89 -13.06 11.34 -23.72
N VAL A 90 -12.43 10.29 -23.21
CA VAL A 90 -11.31 9.61 -23.85
C VAL A 90 -11.59 8.11 -23.82
N MET A 91 -11.43 7.47 -24.97
CA MET A 91 -11.54 6.02 -25.11
C MET A 91 -10.21 5.50 -25.62
N ILE A 92 -9.68 4.48 -24.95
CA ILE A 92 -8.39 3.88 -25.29
C ILE A 92 -8.60 2.37 -25.36
N SER A 93 -8.26 1.76 -26.50
CA SER A 93 -8.31 0.31 -26.64
C SER A 93 -7.21 -0.37 -25.82
N ALA A 94 -7.43 -1.64 -25.47
CA ALA A 94 -6.43 -2.46 -24.80
C ALA A 94 -5.05 -2.38 -25.50
N GLY A 95 -3.98 -2.19 -24.72
CA GLY A 95 -2.62 -1.98 -25.20
C GLY A 95 -2.26 -0.52 -25.53
N GLY A 96 -3.23 0.38 -25.62
CA GLY A 96 -2.99 1.80 -25.90
C GLY A 96 -2.33 2.53 -24.72
N ALA A 97 -1.26 3.27 -25.00
CA ALA A 97 -0.65 4.17 -24.01
C ALA A 97 -1.46 5.47 -23.92
N ILE A 98 -1.78 5.89 -22.69
CA ILE A 98 -2.50 7.15 -22.43
C ILE A 98 -1.51 8.29 -22.18
N VAL A 99 -0.45 8.02 -21.42
CA VAL A 99 0.66 8.95 -21.17
C VAL A 99 1.97 8.17 -21.16
N TYR A 100 3.08 8.84 -21.51
CA TYR A 100 4.42 8.26 -21.49
C TYR A 100 5.29 8.90 -20.43
N GLN A 101 6.10 8.08 -19.75
CA GLN A 101 7.12 8.57 -18.83
C GLN A 101 8.06 9.57 -19.52
N GLY A 102 8.40 10.64 -18.81
CA GLY A 102 9.28 11.71 -19.29
C GLY A 102 8.60 12.72 -20.20
N GLU A 103 7.35 12.52 -20.60
CA GLU A 103 6.61 13.52 -21.36
C GLU A 103 5.96 14.55 -20.43
N PRO A 104 5.88 15.83 -20.82
CA PRO A 104 5.09 16.81 -20.09
C PRO A 104 3.60 16.45 -20.13
N GLY A 105 2.86 16.81 -19.09
CA GLY A 105 1.42 16.59 -19.02
C GLY A 105 0.68 17.77 -18.38
N ASP A 106 -0.55 17.98 -18.82
CA ASP A 106 -1.45 19.02 -18.29
C ASP A 106 -2.86 18.50 -18.00
N THR A 107 -3.07 17.19 -18.11
CA THR A 107 -4.40 16.56 -18.07
C THR A 107 -4.44 15.52 -16.96
N ILE A 108 -5.53 15.54 -16.19
CA ILE A 108 -5.89 14.49 -15.22
C ILE A 108 -6.94 13.59 -15.88
N PHE A 109 -6.74 12.28 -15.80
CA PHE A 109 -7.64 11.27 -16.35
C PHE A 109 -8.34 10.53 -15.22
N PHE A 110 -9.66 10.35 -15.32
CA PHE A 110 -10.49 9.62 -14.36
C PHE A 110 -11.11 8.42 -15.05
N ILE A 111 -10.85 7.23 -14.53
CA ILE A 111 -11.24 5.97 -15.16
C ILE A 111 -12.71 5.69 -14.82
N GLU A 112 -13.55 5.65 -15.84
CA GLU A 112 -14.96 5.29 -15.72
C GLU A 112 -15.16 3.77 -15.84
N SER A 113 -14.48 3.15 -16.81
CA SER A 113 -14.48 1.69 -16.99
C SER A 113 -13.17 1.21 -17.62
N GLY A 114 -12.84 -0.06 -17.40
CA GLY A 114 -11.60 -0.69 -17.86
C GLY A 114 -10.48 -0.70 -16.81
N ARG A 115 -9.32 -1.21 -17.20
CA ARG A 115 -8.11 -1.29 -16.35
C ARG A 115 -6.90 -0.72 -17.09
N CYS A 116 -6.06 0.03 -16.38
CA CYS A 116 -4.79 0.56 -16.87
C CYS A 116 -3.65 0.07 -15.99
N ARG A 117 -2.47 -0.20 -16.56
CA ARG A 117 -1.24 -0.42 -15.80
C ARG A 117 -0.33 0.80 -15.87
N VAL A 118 0.30 1.13 -14.76
CA VAL A 118 1.29 2.19 -14.60
C VAL A 118 2.67 1.57 -14.62
N VAL A 119 3.52 1.99 -15.53
CA VAL A 119 4.80 1.35 -15.85
C VAL A 119 5.92 2.36 -15.77
N ILE A 120 6.98 2.02 -15.06
CA ILE A 120 8.22 2.80 -15.04
C ILE A 120 9.28 2.07 -15.84
N GLU A 121 9.84 2.74 -16.84
CA GLU A 121 11.02 2.28 -17.58
C GLU A 121 12.28 2.69 -16.81
N ARG A 122 13.01 1.69 -16.29
CA ARG A 122 14.40 1.87 -15.81
C ARG A 122 15.29 0.72 -16.33
N PRO A 123 16.51 0.99 -16.78
CA PRO A 123 17.43 -0.08 -17.18
C PRO A 123 17.67 -1.06 -16.02
N PRO A 124 17.61 -2.39 -16.24
CA PRO A 124 17.48 -3.08 -17.53
C PRO A 124 16.03 -3.48 -17.94
N SER A 125 14.98 -3.15 -17.18
CA SER A 125 13.61 -3.57 -17.49
C SER A 125 12.52 -2.63 -16.99
N ALA A 126 11.44 -2.51 -17.76
CA ALA A 126 10.22 -1.82 -17.37
C ALA A 126 9.47 -2.60 -16.27
N VAL A 127 8.95 -1.88 -15.27
CA VAL A 127 8.28 -2.46 -14.09
C VAL A 127 6.88 -1.89 -13.99
N THR A 128 5.86 -2.75 -13.89
CA THR A 128 4.52 -2.29 -13.51
C THR A 128 4.53 -1.94 -12.02
N VAL A 129 4.19 -0.69 -11.70
CA VAL A 129 4.16 -0.17 -10.33
C VAL A 129 2.75 0.00 -9.79
N ALA A 130 1.74 0.06 -10.67
CA ALA A 130 0.35 0.04 -10.25
C ALA A 130 -0.61 -0.47 -11.35
N VAL A 131 -1.81 -0.91 -10.98
CA VAL A 131 -2.96 -1.16 -11.84
C VAL A 131 -4.09 -0.27 -11.34
N LEU A 132 -4.70 0.49 -12.24
CA LEU A 132 -5.76 1.45 -11.98
C LEU A 132 -7.07 0.95 -12.62
N GLY A 133 -8.18 1.11 -11.91
CA GLY A 133 -9.51 0.68 -12.35
C GLY A 133 -10.57 1.78 -12.21
N PRO A 134 -11.85 1.44 -12.36
CA PRO A 134 -12.95 2.39 -12.24
C PRO A 134 -12.93 3.16 -10.91
N GLY A 135 -13.01 4.49 -10.96
CA GLY A 135 -12.91 5.39 -9.81
C GLY A 135 -11.49 5.89 -9.50
N ASP A 136 -10.45 5.24 -10.04
CA ASP A 136 -9.08 5.75 -9.96
C ASP A 136 -8.83 6.89 -10.96
N PHE A 137 -7.78 7.67 -10.69
CA PHE A 137 -7.33 8.75 -11.58
C PHE A 137 -5.80 8.83 -11.64
N PHE A 138 -5.26 9.50 -12.66
CA PHE A 138 -3.82 9.72 -12.84
C PHE A 138 -3.51 10.98 -13.65
N GLY A 139 -2.23 11.38 -13.67
CA GLY A 139 -1.73 12.56 -14.39
C GLY A 139 -1.80 13.84 -13.55
N GLU A 140 -2.24 13.75 -12.29
CA GLU A 140 -2.35 14.86 -11.36
C GLU A 140 -1.00 15.52 -11.05
N ALA A 141 0.08 14.74 -10.97
CA ALA A 141 1.41 15.28 -10.74
C ALA A 141 1.88 16.16 -11.90
N ALA A 142 1.73 15.68 -13.13
CA ALA A 142 2.10 16.48 -14.30
C ALA A 142 1.20 17.72 -14.42
N CYS A 143 -0.11 17.54 -14.25
CA CYS A 143 -1.08 18.61 -14.33
C CYS A 143 -0.86 19.70 -13.27
N VAL A 144 -0.72 19.36 -12.00
CA VAL A 144 -0.77 20.35 -10.90
C VAL A 144 0.61 20.82 -10.47
N LEU A 145 1.63 19.96 -10.54
CA LEU A 145 3.01 20.32 -10.16
C LEU A 145 3.85 20.84 -11.34
N GLY A 146 3.33 20.74 -12.57
CA GLY A 146 4.06 21.16 -13.78
C GLY A 146 5.30 20.31 -14.05
N ARG A 147 5.30 19.06 -13.62
CA ARG A 147 6.40 18.09 -13.80
C ARG A 147 6.13 17.18 -15.00
N ASP A 148 7.16 16.49 -15.46
CA ASP A 148 6.99 15.43 -16.46
C ASP A 148 6.26 14.22 -15.84
N GLN A 149 5.63 13.42 -16.69
CA GLN A 149 5.00 12.16 -16.33
C GLN A 149 6.04 11.21 -15.75
N GLN A 150 5.80 10.70 -14.54
CA GLN A 150 6.77 9.85 -13.84
C GLN A 150 6.71 8.38 -14.28
N ALA A 151 5.62 8.01 -14.94
CA ALA A 151 5.37 6.67 -15.41
C ALA A 151 4.53 6.73 -16.68
N SER A 152 4.68 5.71 -17.51
CA SER A 152 3.77 5.47 -18.62
C SER A 152 2.50 4.83 -18.08
N VAL A 153 1.33 5.21 -18.58
CA VAL A 153 0.06 4.54 -18.25
C VAL A 153 -0.47 3.90 -19.52
N ILE A 154 -0.75 2.60 -19.45
CA ILE A 154 -1.11 1.77 -20.60
C ILE A 154 -2.40 1.01 -20.29
N ALA A 155 -3.38 1.05 -21.19
CA ALA A 155 -4.63 0.32 -21.05
C ALA A 155 -4.37 -1.20 -21.09
N GLN A 156 -4.87 -1.94 -20.10
CA GLN A 156 -4.87 -3.42 -20.07
C GLN A 156 -6.13 -3.99 -20.72
N SER A 157 -7.25 -3.28 -20.59
CA SER A 157 -8.51 -3.56 -21.30
C SER A 157 -8.93 -2.33 -22.10
N ASP A 158 -10.02 -2.41 -22.85
CA ASP A 158 -10.65 -1.20 -23.36
C ASP A 158 -11.07 -0.31 -22.19
N CYS A 159 -10.65 0.96 -22.24
CA CYS A 159 -10.82 1.93 -21.17
C CYS A 159 -11.69 3.09 -21.65
N ARG A 160 -12.65 3.45 -20.81
CA ARG A 160 -13.40 4.70 -20.93
C ARG A 160 -13.02 5.59 -19.76
N MET A 161 -12.70 6.84 -20.06
CA MET A 161 -12.28 7.81 -19.05
C MET A 161 -12.76 9.21 -19.40
N ILE A 162 -12.81 10.07 -18.39
CA ILE A 162 -12.95 11.51 -18.60
C ILE A 162 -11.61 12.19 -18.30
N ALA A 163 -11.29 13.21 -19.08
CA ALA A 163 -10.05 13.97 -19.00
C ALA A 163 -10.36 15.43 -18.64
N LEU A 164 -9.64 15.96 -17.67
CA LEU A 164 -9.72 17.33 -17.18
C LEU A 164 -8.35 18.00 -17.34
N ASP A 165 -8.25 18.98 -18.22
CA ASP A 165 -7.02 19.74 -18.40
C ASP A 165 -6.82 20.82 -17.31
N ARG A 166 -5.58 21.30 -17.18
CA ARG A 166 -5.16 22.32 -16.22
C ARG A 166 -5.93 23.62 -16.38
N GLN A 167 -6.24 24.02 -17.62
CA GLN A 167 -6.96 25.28 -17.88
C GLN A 167 -8.40 25.19 -17.37
N SER A 168 -9.07 24.09 -17.66
CA SER A 168 -10.41 23.74 -17.21
C SER A 168 -10.48 23.65 -15.69
N LEU A 169 -9.52 22.98 -15.05
CA LEU A 169 -9.39 22.91 -13.59
C LEU A 169 -9.25 24.31 -12.97
N SER A 170 -8.27 25.09 -13.43
CA SER A 170 -7.97 26.43 -12.92
C SER A 170 -9.07 27.47 -13.20
N SER A 171 -9.93 27.24 -14.20
CA SER A 171 -11.08 28.11 -14.50
C SER A 171 -12.23 27.96 -13.50
N VAL A 172 -12.29 26.84 -12.78
CA VAL A 172 -13.36 26.54 -11.82
C VAL A 172 -12.85 26.63 -10.39
N ILE A 173 -11.61 26.24 -10.15
CA ILE A 173 -11.01 26.15 -8.82
C ILE A 173 -9.95 27.24 -8.65
N ALA A 174 -10.11 28.05 -7.61
CA ALA A 174 -9.16 29.11 -7.28
C ALA A 174 -7.79 28.54 -6.88
N ARG A 175 -6.71 29.27 -7.22
CA ARG A 175 -5.31 28.83 -7.06
C ARG A 175 -4.91 28.53 -5.59
N ASP A 176 -5.60 29.18 -4.67
CA ASP A 176 -5.45 29.17 -3.21
C ASP A 176 -6.54 28.33 -2.50
N SER A 177 -7.31 27.54 -3.26
CA SER A 177 -8.27 26.62 -2.64
C SER A 177 -7.55 25.48 -1.91
N GLY A 178 -8.03 25.13 -0.72
CA GLY A 178 -7.53 23.97 0.03
C GLY A 178 -7.62 22.64 -0.75
N PHE A 179 -8.54 22.56 -1.73
CA PHE A 179 -8.58 21.43 -2.66
C PHE A 179 -7.30 21.30 -3.51
N LEU A 180 -6.78 22.40 -4.08
CA LEU A 180 -5.56 22.32 -4.87
C LEU A 180 -4.36 21.94 -4.02
N ASP A 181 -4.34 22.35 -2.76
CA ASP A 181 -3.29 21.94 -1.83
C ASP A 181 -3.37 20.44 -1.53
N GLU A 182 -4.57 19.88 -1.35
CA GLU A 182 -4.74 18.44 -1.19
C GLU A 182 -4.37 17.65 -2.47
N LEU A 183 -4.77 18.16 -3.64
CA LEU A 183 -4.39 17.57 -4.93
C LEU A 183 -2.87 17.63 -5.17
N ARG A 184 -2.22 18.73 -4.77
CA ARG A 184 -0.74 18.84 -4.76
C ARG A 184 -0.10 17.87 -3.79
N ARG A 185 -0.68 17.69 -2.60
CA ARG A 185 -0.20 16.76 -1.58
C ARG A 185 -0.24 15.33 -2.12
N LEU A 186 -1.37 14.92 -2.70
CA LEU A 186 -1.55 13.63 -3.35
C LEU A 186 -0.57 13.45 -4.52
N ALA A 187 -0.42 14.46 -5.37
CA ALA A 187 0.55 14.47 -6.45
C ALA A 187 1.99 14.27 -5.95
N HIS A 188 2.37 14.95 -4.88
CA HIS A 188 3.69 14.79 -4.27
C HIS A 188 3.89 13.41 -3.65
N GLN A 189 2.87 12.83 -3.02
CA GLN A 189 2.91 11.46 -2.50
C GLN A 189 3.17 10.46 -3.62
N ARG A 190 2.35 10.50 -4.69
CA ARG A 190 2.49 9.60 -5.85
C ARG A 190 3.80 9.83 -6.60
N TYR A 191 4.29 11.06 -6.67
CA TYR A 191 5.60 11.36 -7.24
C TYR A 191 6.74 10.66 -6.49
N ARG A 192 6.74 10.70 -5.15
CA ARG A 192 7.78 10.05 -4.34
C ARG A 192 7.67 8.52 -4.41
N ILE A 193 6.44 7.99 -4.46
CA ILE A 193 6.18 6.56 -4.73
C ILE A 193 6.94 6.13 -5.99
N PHE A 194 6.77 6.79 -7.13
CA PHE A 194 7.42 6.37 -8.37
C PHE A 194 8.95 6.54 -8.37
N ALA A 195 9.48 7.49 -7.59
CA ALA A 195 10.92 7.63 -7.39
C ALA A 195 11.52 6.45 -6.59
N ASP A 196 10.80 6.00 -5.54
CA ASP A 196 11.26 5.01 -4.56
C ASP A 196 10.81 3.57 -4.86
N THR A 197 9.65 3.32 -5.50
CA THR A 197 9.19 1.99 -5.95
C THR A 197 10.12 1.38 -6.99
N ALA A 198 10.88 2.22 -7.70
CA ALA A 198 11.97 1.75 -8.55
C ALA A 198 13.14 1.13 -7.78
N VAL A 199 13.26 1.40 -6.48
CA VAL A 199 14.15 0.65 -5.59
C VAL A 199 13.63 -0.78 -5.50
N GLN A 200 12.32 -0.99 -5.26
CA GLN A 200 11.68 -2.30 -5.03
C GLN A 200 11.79 -3.33 -6.16
N ALA A 201 11.87 -2.91 -7.43
CA ALA A 201 12.06 -3.85 -8.55
C ALA A 201 13.37 -4.66 -8.45
N THR A 202 14.32 -4.21 -7.64
CA THR A 202 15.60 -4.88 -7.39
C THR A 202 15.55 -5.88 -6.21
N TRP A 203 14.51 -5.85 -5.38
CA TRP A 203 14.47 -6.58 -4.09
C TRP A 203 13.67 -7.89 -4.13
N GLY A 204 13.15 -8.25 -5.30
CA GLY A 204 12.56 -9.58 -5.54
C GLY A 204 13.58 -10.74 -5.52
N MET A 205 14.85 -10.48 -5.22
CA MET A 205 15.85 -11.52 -5.02
C MET A 205 16.37 -11.47 -3.58
N LEU A 206 15.96 -12.48 -2.79
CA LEU A 206 16.47 -12.84 -1.45
C LEU A 206 15.78 -12.22 -0.21
N LEU A 207 14.50 -11.85 -0.26
CA LEU A 207 13.71 -11.81 0.98
C LEU A 207 13.16 -13.21 1.29
N ASN A 208 13.15 -13.50 2.58
CA ASN A 208 12.97 -14.81 3.17
C ASN A 208 11.74 -14.59 4.08
N GLU A 209 10.72 -15.48 4.08
CA GLU A 209 9.32 -15.19 4.52
C GLU A 209 9.15 -14.11 5.60
N ALA A 210 8.28 -13.12 5.34
CA ALA A 210 8.01 -12.01 6.24
C ALA A 210 7.53 -12.44 7.63
N THR A 211 7.81 -11.61 8.63
CA THR A 211 7.18 -11.70 9.94
C THR A 211 5.83 -10.97 9.92
N VAL A 212 4.75 -11.71 10.09
CA VAL A 212 3.39 -11.20 10.24
C VAL A 212 3.11 -10.92 11.71
N VAL A 213 2.77 -9.67 12.02
CA VAL A 213 2.52 -9.19 13.39
C VAL A 213 1.10 -8.66 13.47
N GLY A 214 0.24 -9.31 14.26
CA GLY A 214 -1.12 -8.84 14.51
C GLY A 214 -1.13 -7.87 15.68
N LEU A 215 -1.69 -6.67 15.51
CA LEU A 215 -1.95 -5.74 16.58
C LEU A 215 -3.45 -5.73 16.89
N TYR A 216 -3.81 -6.17 18.08
CA TYR A 216 -5.18 -6.29 18.53
C TYR A 216 -5.46 -5.36 19.70
N SER A 217 -6.56 -4.60 19.62
CA SER A 217 -6.97 -3.62 20.64
C SER A 217 -8.41 -3.90 21.07
N PRO A 218 -8.64 -4.83 22.02
CA PRO A 218 -9.98 -5.33 22.36
C PRO A 218 -11.00 -4.26 22.79
N LYS A 219 -10.53 -3.08 23.18
CA LYS A 219 -11.36 -1.91 23.48
C LYS A 219 -10.95 -0.73 22.59
N GLY A 220 -11.92 -0.16 21.90
CA GLY A 220 -11.76 1.09 21.16
C GLY A 220 -11.25 2.23 22.05
N GLY A 221 -10.41 3.09 21.48
CA GLY A 221 -9.79 4.20 22.21
C GLY A 221 -8.52 3.85 23.00
N SER A 222 -8.10 2.58 23.05
CA SER A 222 -6.81 2.19 23.67
C SER A 222 -5.59 2.60 22.83
N GLY A 223 -5.79 3.15 21.62
CA GLY A 223 -4.74 3.65 20.74
C GLY A 223 -4.09 2.60 19.84
N GLY A 224 -4.79 1.51 19.51
CA GLY A 224 -4.30 0.42 18.66
C GLY A 224 -3.75 0.89 17.32
N THR A 225 -4.58 1.51 16.48
CA THR A 225 -4.18 2.06 15.16
C THR A 225 -3.05 3.08 15.24
N CYS A 226 -3.07 3.94 16.28
CA CYS A 226 -1.98 4.90 16.51
C CYS A 226 -0.65 4.17 16.74
N LEU A 227 -0.64 3.13 17.58
CA LEU A 227 0.54 2.32 17.81
C LEU A 227 0.94 1.51 16.57
N ALA A 228 -0.01 0.99 15.79
CA ALA A 228 0.25 0.26 14.55
C ALA A 228 1.00 1.13 13.52
N LEU A 229 0.49 2.34 13.25
CA LEU A 229 1.12 3.32 12.36
C LEU A 229 2.52 3.71 12.82
N ASN A 230 2.68 3.97 14.13
CA ASN A 230 3.96 4.35 14.68
C ASN A 230 4.95 3.18 14.73
N LEU A 231 4.47 1.94 14.91
CA LEU A 231 5.29 0.73 14.84
C LEU A 231 5.84 0.52 13.43
N VAL A 232 5.00 0.62 12.39
CA VAL A 232 5.50 0.53 11.01
C VAL A 232 6.46 1.68 10.70
N GLY A 233 6.19 2.90 11.17
CA GLY A 233 7.15 4.02 11.11
C GLY A 233 8.52 3.68 11.74
N SER A 234 8.53 3.07 12.91
CA SER A 234 9.76 2.71 13.62
C SER A 234 10.52 1.59 12.92
N LEU A 235 9.83 0.54 12.45
CA LEU A 235 10.41 -0.56 11.69
C LEU A 235 10.93 -0.09 10.33
N SER A 236 10.23 0.81 9.63
CA SER A 236 10.64 1.37 8.34
C SER A 236 11.93 2.20 8.42
N ARG A 237 12.25 2.80 9.58
CA ARG A 237 13.58 3.42 9.76
C ARG A 237 14.73 2.42 9.69
N ARG A 238 14.48 1.17 10.09
CA ARG A 238 15.46 0.06 10.06
C ARG A 238 15.44 -0.66 8.72
N HIS A 239 14.24 -0.81 8.14
CA HIS A 239 14.01 -1.52 6.88
C HIS A 239 13.16 -0.67 5.91
N PRO A 240 13.74 0.39 5.32
CA PRO A 240 13.02 1.26 4.41
C PRO A 240 12.43 0.49 3.22
N GLY A 241 11.16 0.72 2.90
CA GLY A 241 10.49 0.07 1.77
C GLY A 241 10.24 -1.43 1.92
N GLN A 242 10.41 -2.01 3.11
CA GLN A 242 10.20 -3.44 3.40
C GLN A 242 9.18 -3.70 4.52
N VAL A 243 8.39 -2.70 4.91
CA VAL A 243 7.42 -2.78 5.99
C VAL A 243 6.08 -2.27 5.51
N VAL A 244 5.04 -3.08 5.65
CA VAL A 244 3.66 -2.74 5.29
C VAL A 244 2.73 -2.88 6.48
N LEU A 245 1.80 -1.95 6.62
CA LEU A 245 0.62 -2.03 7.47
C LEU A 245 -0.56 -2.51 6.63
N LEU A 246 -1.18 -3.62 6.98
CA LEU A 246 -2.48 -4.04 6.49
C LEU A 246 -3.54 -3.59 7.50
N ASP A 247 -4.41 -2.67 7.10
CA ASP A 247 -5.43 -2.07 7.98
C ASP A 247 -6.75 -2.84 7.86
N LEU A 248 -7.10 -3.62 8.89
CA LEU A 248 -8.35 -4.40 8.98
C LEU A 248 -9.24 -3.94 10.15
N ASP A 249 -9.05 -2.72 10.66
CA ASP A 249 -9.94 -2.16 11.69
C ASP A 249 -11.27 -1.74 11.04
N PHE A 250 -12.20 -2.69 10.95
CA PHE A 250 -13.52 -2.50 10.34
C PHE A 250 -14.54 -1.89 11.31
N PRO A 251 -15.55 -1.15 10.79
CA PRO A 251 -15.85 -0.93 9.37
C PRO A 251 -15.14 0.28 8.75
N TYR A 252 -14.29 0.99 9.51
CA TYR A 252 -13.63 2.22 9.06
C TYR A 252 -12.10 2.12 9.15
N SER A 253 -11.46 1.65 8.07
CA SER A 253 -10.00 1.53 7.94
C SER A 253 -9.33 2.91 7.81
N HIS A 254 -9.11 3.58 8.93
CA HIS A 254 -8.63 4.97 8.98
C HIS A 254 -7.11 5.14 8.91
N ALA A 255 -6.30 4.07 8.94
CA ALA A 255 -4.85 4.19 9.13
C ALA A 255 -4.19 5.03 8.02
N ALA A 256 -4.61 4.86 6.76
CA ALA A 256 -4.10 5.65 5.65
C ALA A 256 -4.35 7.15 5.84
N LEU A 257 -5.56 7.53 6.23
CA LEU A 257 -5.93 8.93 6.47
C LEU A 257 -5.17 9.53 7.65
N LEU A 258 -5.00 8.77 8.74
CA LEU A 258 -4.21 9.17 9.91
C LEU A 258 -2.72 9.34 9.59
N ALA A 259 -2.21 8.66 8.56
CA ALA A 259 -0.88 8.86 8.00
C ALA A 259 -0.82 9.99 6.95
N GLY A 260 -1.89 10.76 6.80
CA GLY A 260 -1.99 11.82 5.81
C GLY A 260 -2.02 11.34 4.37
N LEU A 261 -2.33 10.07 4.12
CA LEU A 261 -2.45 9.49 2.77
C LEU A 261 -3.92 9.49 2.33
N VAL A 262 -4.14 9.65 1.03
CA VAL A 262 -5.48 9.56 0.44
C VAL A 262 -5.60 8.25 -0.34
N PRO A 263 -6.32 7.24 0.20
CA PRO A 263 -6.51 5.97 -0.50
C PRO A 263 -7.45 6.14 -1.70
N THR A 264 -7.09 5.55 -2.86
CA THR A 264 -7.98 5.45 -4.03
C THR A 264 -8.52 4.03 -4.27
N SER A 265 -7.88 3.03 -3.68
CA SER A 265 -8.26 1.61 -3.75
C SER A 265 -8.01 0.94 -2.38
N CYS A 266 -8.50 -0.29 -2.20
CA CYS A 266 -8.41 -1.05 -0.96
C CYS A 266 -8.41 -2.57 -1.24
N LEU A 267 -8.15 -3.37 -0.20
CA LEU A 267 -8.16 -4.82 -0.26
C LEU A 267 -9.54 -5.37 -0.68
N ALA A 268 -10.64 -4.83 -0.13
CA ALA A 268 -12.01 -5.26 -0.44
C ALA A 268 -12.29 -5.32 -1.95
N ARG A 269 -11.80 -4.33 -2.71
CA ARG A 269 -11.98 -4.26 -4.17
C ARG A 269 -11.25 -5.36 -4.93
N MET A 270 -10.35 -6.08 -4.28
CA MET A 270 -9.60 -7.19 -4.86
C MET A 270 -10.33 -8.53 -4.74
N ALA A 271 -11.47 -8.60 -4.03
CA ALA A 271 -12.25 -9.83 -3.83
C ALA A 271 -12.56 -10.56 -5.15
N SER A 272 -12.95 -9.79 -6.18
CA SER A 272 -13.29 -10.31 -7.51
C SER A 272 -12.10 -10.39 -8.48
N THR A 273 -10.87 -10.14 -8.04
CA THR A 273 -9.71 -10.15 -8.93
C THR A 273 -9.22 -11.59 -9.18
N PRO A 274 -9.07 -11.99 -10.47
CA PRO A 274 -8.56 -13.30 -10.86
C PRO A 274 -7.18 -13.63 -10.26
N ALA A 275 -6.92 -14.91 -9.99
CA ALA A 275 -5.72 -15.35 -9.28
C ALA A 275 -4.40 -15.00 -10.00
N ASP A 276 -4.40 -15.01 -11.33
CA ASP A 276 -3.23 -14.70 -12.18
C ASP A 276 -2.82 -13.22 -12.14
N THR A 277 -3.77 -12.33 -11.86
CA THR A 277 -3.56 -10.86 -11.80
C THR A 277 -3.66 -10.29 -10.38
N PHE A 278 -3.95 -11.13 -9.38
CA PHE A 278 -4.18 -10.72 -8.01
C PHE A 278 -2.95 -10.08 -7.37
N GLU A 279 -1.76 -10.64 -7.55
CA GLU A 279 -0.53 -10.13 -6.96
C GLU A 279 -0.19 -8.73 -7.47
N GLU A 280 -0.20 -8.53 -8.80
CA GLU A 280 0.03 -7.21 -9.42
C GLU A 280 -1.01 -6.17 -8.96
N SER A 281 -2.30 -6.58 -8.90
CA SER A 281 -3.39 -5.71 -8.47
C SER A 281 -3.28 -5.35 -6.98
N LEU A 282 -2.99 -6.31 -6.11
CA LEU A 282 -2.83 -6.08 -4.67
C LEU A 282 -1.67 -5.14 -4.38
N LEU A 283 -0.50 -5.39 -4.98
CA LEU A 283 0.68 -4.55 -4.76
C LEU A 283 0.46 -3.12 -5.25
N SER A 284 -0.37 -2.93 -6.27
CA SER A 284 -0.74 -1.61 -6.77
C SER A 284 -1.64 -0.80 -5.83
N THR A 285 -2.38 -1.46 -4.95
CA THR A 285 -3.27 -0.82 -3.97
C THR A 285 -2.49 -0.23 -2.79
N ILE A 286 -1.24 -0.67 -2.58
CA ILE A 286 -0.43 -0.25 -1.44
C ILE A 286 -0.02 1.22 -1.58
N LEU A 287 -0.33 2.01 -0.56
CA LEU A 287 0.06 3.40 -0.45
C LEU A 287 1.43 3.50 0.22
N TYR A 288 2.26 4.45 -0.23
CA TYR A 288 3.56 4.68 0.38
C TYR A 288 3.55 6.01 1.11
N HIS A 289 3.94 5.96 2.37
CA HIS A 289 4.22 7.14 3.16
C HIS A 289 5.64 7.63 2.86
N SER A 290 5.81 8.96 2.73
CA SER A 290 7.09 9.58 2.39
C SER A 290 8.23 9.31 3.39
N GLY A 291 7.90 8.87 4.60
CA GLY A 291 8.86 8.45 5.61
C GLY A 291 9.22 6.96 5.61
N GLY A 292 8.77 6.19 4.61
CA GLY A 292 9.15 4.79 4.40
C GLY A 292 8.08 3.71 4.63
N PRO A 293 7.11 3.87 5.55
CA PRO A 293 6.04 2.89 5.72
C PRO A 293 5.15 2.77 4.50
N MET A 294 4.62 1.57 4.30
CA MET A 294 3.54 1.32 3.35
C MET A 294 2.25 0.95 4.08
N ILE A 295 1.11 1.30 3.50
CA ILE A 295 -0.21 1.07 4.08
C ILE A 295 -1.12 0.48 3.01
N LEU A 296 -1.73 -0.66 3.30
CA LEU A 296 -2.76 -1.31 2.51
C LEU A 296 -4.10 -1.16 3.25
N PRO A 297 -5.00 -0.27 2.78
CA PRO A 297 -6.33 -0.13 3.36
C PRO A 297 -7.17 -1.40 3.17
N GLY A 298 -7.90 -1.84 4.19
CA GLY A 298 -8.83 -2.96 4.11
C GLY A 298 -10.08 -2.63 3.31
N ALA A 299 -10.78 -1.57 3.72
CA ALA A 299 -11.99 -1.07 3.06
C ALA A 299 -11.98 0.47 3.04
N LEU A 300 -12.61 1.10 2.04
CA LEU A 300 -12.78 2.57 2.01
C LEU A 300 -14.18 2.99 2.45
N ARG A 301 -15.12 2.05 2.42
CA ARG A 301 -16.51 2.27 2.83
C ARG A 301 -16.97 1.13 3.73
N PRO A 302 -17.88 1.38 4.68
CA PRO A 302 -18.40 0.35 5.57
C PRO A 302 -18.99 -0.85 4.82
N GLU A 303 -19.73 -0.63 3.74
CA GLU A 303 -20.33 -1.71 2.96
C GLU A 303 -19.30 -2.59 2.22
N GLU A 304 -18.06 -2.11 2.03
CA GLU A 304 -16.98 -2.89 1.44
C GLU A 304 -16.33 -3.85 2.48
N SER A 305 -16.55 -3.68 3.79
CA SER A 305 -15.89 -4.52 4.81
C SER A 305 -16.28 -5.99 4.70
N ASP A 306 -17.51 -6.28 4.29
CA ASP A 306 -18.04 -7.65 4.15
C ASP A 306 -17.36 -8.42 3.01
N GLU A 307 -16.79 -7.72 2.02
CA GLU A 307 -16.01 -8.33 0.94
C GLU A 307 -14.63 -8.82 1.43
N VAL A 308 -14.16 -8.33 2.59
CA VAL A 308 -12.87 -8.71 3.18
C VAL A 308 -13.00 -10.01 3.98
N THR A 309 -13.13 -11.09 3.22
CA THR A 309 -13.23 -12.46 3.75
C THR A 309 -11.88 -13.02 4.21
N ALA A 310 -11.92 -14.07 5.04
CA ALA A 310 -10.74 -14.83 5.46
C ALA A 310 -9.89 -15.35 4.28
N ASP A 311 -10.51 -15.79 3.18
CA ASP A 311 -9.79 -16.23 1.96
C ASP A 311 -9.03 -15.06 1.31
N LEU A 312 -9.69 -13.91 1.17
CA LEU A 312 -9.07 -12.72 0.60
C LEU A 312 -7.88 -12.24 1.44
N ILE A 313 -8.03 -12.24 2.76
CA ILE A 313 -6.96 -11.94 3.72
C ILE A 313 -5.80 -12.92 3.56
N ALA A 314 -6.08 -14.23 3.52
CA ALA A 314 -5.05 -15.25 3.38
C ALA A 314 -4.26 -15.09 2.07
N ARG A 315 -4.96 -14.85 0.95
CA ARG A 315 -4.35 -14.55 -0.36
C ARG A 315 -3.49 -13.29 -0.29
N ALA A 316 -3.98 -12.22 0.33
CA ALA A 316 -3.23 -10.98 0.48
C ALA A 316 -1.95 -11.19 1.30
N ILE A 317 -2.06 -11.78 2.49
CA ILE A 317 -0.90 -12.09 3.34
C ILE A 317 0.09 -13.00 2.60
N ALA A 318 -0.36 -13.97 1.80
CA ALA A 318 0.54 -14.82 1.02
C ALA A 318 1.39 -14.05 -0.01
N VAL A 319 0.85 -12.97 -0.58
CA VAL A 319 1.61 -12.04 -1.44
C VAL A 319 2.53 -11.17 -0.59
N LEU A 320 1.98 -10.50 0.43
CA LEU A 320 2.75 -9.57 1.28
C LEU A 320 3.95 -10.24 1.95
N ARG A 321 3.82 -11.53 2.34
CA ARG A 321 4.90 -12.30 2.97
C ARG A 321 6.10 -12.58 2.07
N LYS A 322 5.93 -12.48 0.75
CA LYS A 322 7.01 -12.63 -0.25
C LYS A 322 7.70 -11.29 -0.53
N THR A 323 6.97 -10.19 -0.39
CA THR A 323 7.42 -8.85 -0.79
C THR A 323 8.05 -8.06 0.36
N PHE A 324 7.58 -8.25 1.58
CA PHE A 324 7.97 -7.44 2.73
C PHE A 324 8.78 -8.23 3.76
N ARG A 325 9.54 -7.54 4.60
CA ARG A 325 10.18 -8.12 5.77
C ARG A 325 9.20 -8.22 6.94
N TYR A 326 8.38 -7.18 7.12
CA TYR A 326 7.35 -7.11 8.16
C TYR A 326 5.99 -6.78 7.54
N VAL A 327 4.99 -7.57 7.91
CA VAL A 327 3.57 -7.31 7.63
C VAL A 327 2.90 -7.07 8.98
N VAL A 328 2.67 -5.81 9.34
CA VAL A 328 1.92 -5.47 10.54
C VAL A 328 0.45 -5.42 10.14
N VAL A 329 -0.43 -6.05 10.91
CA VAL A 329 -1.87 -6.06 10.66
C VAL A 329 -2.59 -5.37 11.81
N ASP A 330 -3.34 -4.30 11.53
CA ASP A 330 -4.23 -3.70 12.52
C ASP A 330 -5.55 -4.48 12.53
N LEU A 331 -5.83 -5.18 13.62
CA LEU A 331 -6.99 -6.07 13.77
C LEU A 331 -8.21 -5.36 14.37
N GLY A 332 -8.07 -4.12 14.82
CA GLY A 332 -9.16 -3.39 15.45
C GLY A 332 -9.61 -4.00 16.78
N ILE A 333 -10.92 -3.95 17.02
CA ILE A 333 -11.57 -4.32 18.30
C ILE A 333 -12.27 -5.69 18.26
N ALA A 334 -12.72 -6.13 17.09
CA ALA A 334 -13.57 -7.31 16.96
C ALA A 334 -12.76 -8.61 16.98
N ILE A 335 -13.40 -9.72 17.38
CA ILE A 335 -12.91 -11.07 17.15
C ILE A 335 -13.96 -11.77 16.30
N ASP A 336 -13.77 -11.70 15.00
CA ASP A 336 -14.59 -12.33 13.97
C ASP A 336 -13.76 -13.34 13.16
N ASP A 337 -14.37 -14.00 12.18
CA ASP A 337 -13.71 -15.00 11.33
C ASP A 337 -12.49 -14.43 10.60
N SER A 338 -12.56 -13.16 10.18
CA SER A 338 -11.46 -12.45 9.53
C SER A 338 -10.28 -12.22 10.48
N THR A 339 -10.55 -11.80 11.72
CA THR A 339 -9.55 -11.62 12.76
C THR A 339 -8.89 -12.95 13.13
N LEU A 340 -9.68 -14.01 13.30
CA LEU A 340 -9.17 -15.36 13.58
C LEU A 340 -8.28 -15.88 12.45
N ALA A 341 -8.68 -15.67 11.20
CA ALA A 341 -7.88 -16.05 10.04
C ALA A 341 -6.52 -15.33 10.01
N VAL A 342 -6.46 -14.04 10.39
CA VAL A 342 -5.17 -13.34 10.52
C VAL A 342 -4.36 -13.94 11.67
N LEU A 343 -4.98 -14.17 12.83
CA LEU A 343 -4.29 -14.70 14.02
C LEU A 343 -3.59 -16.03 13.72
N ASP A 344 -4.22 -16.92 12.95
CA ASP A 344 -3.62 -18.19 12.50
C ASP A 344 -2.37 -17.99 11.62
N LEU A 345 -2.29 -16.87 10.92
CA LEU A 345 -1.17 -16.53 10.03
C LEU A 345 -0.08 -15.71 10.73
N THR A 346 -0.33 -15.20 11.95
CA THR A 346 0.61 -14.35 12.69
C THR A 346 1.73 -15.13 13.36
N GLN A 347 2.95 -14.57 13.33
CA GLN A 347 4.09 -15.07 14.11
C GLN A 347 4.21 -14.36 15.46
N HIS A 348 3.56 -13.20 15.61
CA HIS A 348 3.57 -12.41 16.83
C HIS A 348 2.25 -11.64 16.98
N VAL A 349 1.70 -11.57 18.18
CA VAL A 349 0.49 -10.79 18.49
C VAL A 349 0.80 -9.76 19.56
N ILE A 350 0.44 -8.51 19.29
CA ILE A 350 0.54 -7.38 20.20
C ILE A 350 -0.87 -7.07 20.70
N VAL A 351 -1.10 -7.18 22.00
CA VAL A 351 -2.38 -6.81 22.63
C VAL A 351 -2.22 -5.46 23.31
N VAL A 352 -3.03 -4.49 22.91
CA VAL A 352 -3.01 -3.11 23.44
C VAL A 352 -4.12 -2.93 24.47
N THR A 353 -3.79 -2.38 25.64
CA THR A 353 -4.78 -2.01 26.67
C THR A 353 -4.46 -0.65 27.28
N ALA A 354 -5.49 0.11 27.65
CA ALA A 354 -5.37 1.30 28.50
C ALA A 354 -5.43 0.94 29.99
N PRO A 355 -4.92 1.79 30.91
CA PRO A 355 -5.02 1.60 32.37
C PRO A 355 -6.43 1.92 32.91
N GLU A 356 -7.44 1.29 32.33
CA GLU A 356 -8.86 1.43 32.66
C GLU A 356 -9.47 0.06 32.93
N LEU A 357 -10.37 -0.05 33.92
CA LEU A 357 -10.93 -1.33 34.33
C LEU A 357 -11.54 -2.13 33.17
N SER A 358 -12.33 -1.47 32.32
CA SER A 358 -12.98 -2.12 31.16
C SER A 358 -11.98 -2.54 30.08
N ALA A 359 -10.94 -1.74 29.82
CA ALA A 359 -9.89 -2.07 28.85
C ALA A 359 -9.08 -3.28 29.32
N VAL A 360 -8.68 -3.26 30.60
CA VAL A 360 -7.91 -4.34 31.23
C VAL A 360 -8.71 -5.64 31.25
N LYS A 361 -10.02 -5.59 31.56
CA LYS A 361 -10.89 -6.78 31.51
C LYS A 361 -10.97 -7.35 30.09
N SER A 362 -11.19 -6.49 29.10
CA SER A 362 -11.31 -6.90 27.69
C SER A 362 -9.99 -7.51 27.19
N ALA A 363 -8.85 -6.94 27.59
CA ALA A 363 -7.54 -7.51 27.29
C ALA A 363 -7.29 -8.85 27.98
N ALA A 364 -7.71 -9.01 29.25
CA ALA A 364 -7.62 -10.30 29.94
C ALA A 364 -8.42 -11.39 29.20
N ASP A 365 -9.65 -11.08 28.79
CA ASP A 365 -10.51 -12.00 28.06
C ASP A 365 -9.91 -12.36 26.68
N ALA A 366 -9.37 -11.35 25.98
CA ALA A 366 -8.67 -11.56 24.71
C ALA A 366 -7.45 -12.48 24.85
N ILE A 367 -6.62 -12.27 25.88
CA ILE A 367 -5.46 -13.13 26.15
C ILE A 367 -5.90 -14.57 26.47
N ASP A 368 -6.97 -14.73 27.24
CA ASP A 368 -7.52 -16.06 27.54
C ASP A 368 -8.08 -16.75 26.28
N ILE A 369 -8.70 -16.00 25.36
CA ILE A 369 -9.13 -16.52 24.04
C ILE A 369 -7.91 -16.95 23.22
N LEU A 370 -6.91 -16.08 23.06
CA LEU A 370 -5.69 -16.37 22.30
C LEU A 370 -4.95 -17.60 22.84
N ARG A 371 -4.90 -17.78 24.16
CA ARG A 371 -4.34 -19.00 24.79
C ARG A 371 -5.14 -20.24 24.44
N LYS A 372 -6.48 -20.17 24.45
CA LYS A 372 -7.36 -21.30 24.07
C LYS A 372 -7.24 -21.65 22.59
N LEU A 373 -6.95 -20.68 21.74
CA LEU A 373 -6.66 -20.87 20.31
C LEU A 373 -5.24 -21.40 20.05
N GLY A 374 -4.43 -21.58 21.10
CA GLY A 374 -3.10 -22.18 20.99
C GLY A 374 -1.98 -21.18 20.72
N THR A 375 -2.22 -19.86 20.82
CA THR A 375 -1.16 -18.86 20.73
C THR A 375 -0.26 -18.95 21.96
N PRO A 376 1.03 -19.33 21.80
CA PRO A 376 1.91 -19.49 22.93
C PRO A 376 2.31 -18.12 23.52
N ASP A 377 2.56 -18.10 24.83
CA ASP A 377 2.72 -16.86 25.60
C ASP A 377 3.95 -16.04 25.15
N ASP A 378 4.97 -16.71 24.57
CA ASP A 378 6.15 -16.08 23.99
C ASP A 378 5.85 -15.30 22.69
N ARG A 379 4.77 -15.61 21.97
CA ARG A 379 4.31 -14.84 20.80
C ARG A 379 3.44 -13.66 21.17
N LEU A 380 3.11 -13.49 22.45
CA LEU A 380 2.23 -12.42 22.91
C LEU A 380 3.04 -11.29 23.54
N THR A 381 2.83 -10.05 23.08
CA THR A 381 3.33 -8.84 23.72
C THR A 381 2.15 -8.00 24.21
N VAL A 382 2.12 -7.63 25.49
CA VAL A 382 1.12 -6.71 26.04
C VAL A 382 1.68 -5.31 26.13
N VAL A 383 0.92 -4.35 25.61
CA VAL A 383 1.21 -2.92 25.67
C VAL A 383 0.21 -2.25 26.59
N LEU A 384 0.71 -1.60 27.64
CA LEU A 384 -0.09 -0.70 28.46
C LEU A 384 0.08 0.73 27.92
N ASN A 385 -0.96 1.25 27.25
CA ASN A 385 -0.95 2.58 26.66
C ASN A 385 -1.64 3.60 27.58
N ASN A 386 -0.87 4.51 28.18
CA ASN A 386 -1.41 5.53 29.06
C ASN A 386 -1.98 6.70 28.25
N ARG A 387 -3.31 6.71 28.04
CA ARG A 387 -4.03 7.76 27.32
C ARG A 387 -4.35 9.00 28.15
N SER A 388 -4.07 8.98 29.44
CA SER A 388 -4.29 10.12 30.35
C SER A 388 -3.14 10.26 31.34
N ALA A 389 -2.92 11.49 31.84
CA ALA A 389 -1.88 11.77 32.83
C ALA A 389 -2.13 11.08 34.19
N LYS A 390 -3.38 10.71 34.48
CA LYS A 390 -3.77 10.03 35.71
C LYS A 390 -4.36 8.66 35.36
N SER A 391 -3.57 7.62 35.56
CA SER A 391 -3.99 6.24 35.36
C SER A 391 -5.05 5.84 36.39
N ALA A 392 -6.21 5.33 35.92
CA ALA A 392 -7.27 4.86 36.82
C ALA A 392 -6.89 3.53 37.50
N VAL A 393 -6.08 2.71 36.81
CA VAL A 393 -5.57 1.43 37.31
C VAL A 393 -4.04 1.46 37.27
N VAL A 394 -3.40 1.18 38.40
CA VAL A 394 -1.93 1.05 38.47
C VAL A 394 -1.45 -0.22 37.77
N LYS A 395 -0.27 -0.19 37.16
CA LYS A 395 0.33 -1.32 36.41
C LYS A 395 0.28 -2.65 37.16
N ALA A 396 0.62 -2.69 38.45
CA ALA A 396 0.58 -3.93 39.23
C ALA A 396 -0.82 -4.56 39.31
N ALA A 397 -1.88 -3.75 39.31
CA ALA A 397 -3.26 -4.24 39.26
C ALA A 397 -3.65 -4.70 37.85
N VAL A 398 -3.15 -4.03 36.80
CA VAL A 398 -3.26 -4.51 35.42
C VAL A 398 -2.64 -5.90 35.28
N GLU A 399 -1.37 -6.06 35.65
CA GLU A 399 -0.64 -7.33 35.51
C GLU A 399 -1.29 -8.49 36.29
N ARG A 400 -1.80 -8.21 37.50
CA ARG A 400 -2.57 -9.18 38.28
C ARG A 400 -3.84 -9.63 37.55
N THR A 401 -4.53 -8.71 36.90
CA THR A 401 -5.79 -9.00 36.17
C THR A 401 -5.51 -9.79 34.89
N LEU A 402 -4.45 -9.42 34.15
CA LEU A 402 -4.03 -10.11 32.93
C LEU A 402 -3.37 -11.48 33.22
N LYS A 403 -2.98 -11.73 34.49
CA LYS A 403 -2.18 -12.90 34.91
C LYS A 403 -0.87 -13.01 34.11
N ARG A 404 -0.27 -11.86 33.78
CA ARG A 404 0.99 -11.74 33.04
C ARG A 404 1.57 -10.34 33.21
N ALA A 405 2.87 -10.22 32.96
CA ALA A 405 3.54 -8.93 32.92
C ALA A 405 3.12 -8.09 31.71
N VAL A 406 3.17 -6.78 31.88
CA VAL A 406 3.13 -5.81 30.78
C VAL A 406 4.52 -5.76 30.16
N ASN A 407 4.61 -6.01 28.86
CA ASN A 407 5.89 -6.06 28.14
C ASN A 407 6.40 -4.66 27.79
N VAL A 408 5.51 -3.77 27.36
CA VAL A 408 5.83 -2.37 27.03
C VAL A 408 4.81 -1.46 27.69
N GLU A 409 5.29 -0.39 28.31
CA GLU A 409 4.45 0.66 28.86
C GLU A 409 4.73 1.95 28.09
N VAL A 410 3.68 2.49 27.49
CA VAL A 410 3.73 3.77 26.77
C VAL A 410 3.20 4.84 27.69
N ALA A 411 4.04 5.81 28.04
CA ALA A 411 3.66 6.91 28.92
C ALA A 411 2.72 7.89 28.22
N PHE A 412 2.03 8.72 29.02
CA PHE A 412 1.12 9.74 28.50
C PHE A 412 1.88 10.81 27.71
N ASP A 413 1.48 11.00 26.45
CA ASP A 413 2.20 11.86 25.49
C ASP A 413 1.48 13.20 25.22
N GLY A 414 0.63 13.64 26.15
CA GLY A 414 -0.14 14.88 26.00
C GLY A 414 -1.09 14.83 24.81
N SER A 415 -1.20 15.95 24.09
CA SER A 415 -2.00 16.10 22.87
C SER A 415 -1.32 15.58 21.60
N LYS A 416 -0.02 15.21 21.66
CA LYS A 416 0.76 14.87 20.46
C LYS A 416 0.14 13.79 19.58
N PRO A 417 -0.41 12.67 20.11
CA PRO A 417 -1.01 11.64 19.27
C PRO A 417 -2.23 12.16 18.50
N ASP A 418 -3.02 13.03 19.13
CA ASP A 418 -4.22 13.60 18.53
C ASP A 418 -3.84 14.70 17.51
N GLU A 419 -2.83 15.52 17.79
CA GLU A 419 -2.26 16.48 16.83
C GLU A 419 -1.63 15.78 15.62
N ALA A 420 -0.95 14.65 15.82
CA ALA A 420 -0.38 13.85 14.76
C ALA A 420 -1.46 13.27 13.85
N ALA A 421 -2.54 12.74 14.43
CA ALA A 421 -3.71 12.28 13.70
C ALA A 421 -4.36 13.40 12.86
N LEU A 422 -4.50 14.60 13.43
CA LEU A 422 -5.08 15.76 12.72
C LEU A 422 -4.20 16.27 11.58
N THR A 423 -2.87 16.21 11.74
CA THR A 423 -1.90 16.68 10.74
C THR A 423 -1.50 15.61 9.74
N GLY A 424 -1.95 14.36 9.94
CA GLY A 424 -1.58 13.23 9.11
C GLY A 424 -0.10 12.86 9.23
N THR A 425 0.49 12.97 10.42
CA THR A 425 1.90 12.69 10.66
C THR A 425 2.10 11.43 11.52
N ILE A 426 3.20 10.72 11.28
CA ILE A 426 3.59 9.54 12.08
C ILE A 426 4.67 9.99 13.07
N LEU A 427 4.34 10.05 14.36
CA LEU A 427 5.23 10.52 15.43
C LEU A 427 6.59 9.80 15.45
N SER A 428 6.62 8.50 15.20
CA SER A 428 7.88 7.76 15.18
C SER A 428 8.83 8.19 14.08
N LEU A 429 8.34 8.91 13.07
CA LEU A 429 9.14 9.51 12.00
C LEU A 429 9.45 11.00 12.26
N THR A 430 8.61 11.72 12.99
CA THR A 430 8.69 13.19 13.13
C THR A 430 9.14 13.67 14.51
N ASP A 431 8.89 12.92 15.58
CA ASP A 431 9.24 13.28 16.96
C ASP A 431 9.86 12.10 17.72
N THR A 432 11.19 12.13 17.89
CA THR A 432 11.92 11.11 18.66
C THR A 432 11.73 11.21 20.17
N ARG A 433 11.20 12.34 20.67
CA ARG A 433 10.96 12.57 22.11
C ARG A 433 9.57 12.13 22.55
N SER A 434 8.65 11.91 21.63
CA SER A 434 7.31 11.36 21.89
C SER A 434 7.39 10.05 22.68
N GLU A 435 6.52 9.91 23.68
CA GLU A 435 6.38 8.66 24.43
C GLU A 435 5.83 7.53 23.56
N ILE A 436 4.94 7.84 22.60
CA ILE A 436 4.52 6.89 21.55
C ILE A 436 5.73 6.37 20.81
N THR A 437 6.63 7.25 20.34
CA THR A 437 7.84 6.87 19.62
C THR A 437 8.74 5.93 20.43
N ARG A 438 8.96 6.22 21.72
CA ARG A 438 9.75 5.34 22.59
C ARG A 438 9.08 3.98 22.80
N GLY A 439 7.76 3.98 23.01
CA GLY A 439 6.95 2.77 23.14
C GLY A 439 7.06 1.85 21.92
N VAL A 440 6.89 2.40 20.72
CA VAL A 440 6.99 1.61 19.49
C VAL A 440 8.43 1.24 19.11
N GLN A 441 9.43 1.98 19.58
CA GLN A 441 10.84 1.56 19.47
C GLN A 441 11.09 0.31 20.32
N ALA A 442 10.61 0.29 21.57
CA ALA A 442 10.70 -0.90 22.41
C ALA A 442 9.96 -2.11 21.79
N LEU A 443 8.80 -1.88 21.16
CA LEU A 443 8.10 -2.92 20.41
C LEU A 443 8.91 -3.42 19.21
N ALA A 444 9.48 -2.51 18.42
CA ALA A 444 10.34 -2.88 17.30
C ALA A 444 11.57 -3.68 17.76
N ASP A 445 12.17 -3.33 18.92
CA ASP A 445 13.29 -4.08 19.51
C ASP A 445 12.89 -5.50 19.90
N ILE A 446 11.74 -5.68 20.54
CA ILE A 446 11.21 -7.02 20.87
C ILE A 446 11.00 -7.85 19.59
N LEU A 447 10.46 -7.25 18.53
CA LEU A 447 10.22 -7.93 17.26
C LEU A 447 11.54 -8.30 16.55
N GLU A 448 12.55 -7.43 16.57
CA GLU A 448 13.87 -7.73 16.01
C GLU A 448 14.63 -8.78 16.81
N GLU A 449 14.51 -8.77 18.14
CA GLU A 449 15.15 -9.77 18.99
C GLU A 449 14.58 -11.17 18.69
N LYS A 450 13.26 -11.28 18.59
CA LYS A 450 12.57 -12.55 18.38
C LYS A 450 12.62 -13.04 16.94
N HIS A 451 12.44 -12.13 15.98
CA HIS A 451 12.23 -12.48 14.57
C HIS A 451 13.31 -11.91 13.63
N GLY A 452 14.16 -11.00 14.12
CA GLY A 452 15.17 -10.33 13.31
C GLY A 452 16.45 -11.14 13.10
N LYS A 453 16.81 -12.02 14.05
CA LYS A 453 18.00 -12.90 13.97
C LYS A 453 17.74 -14.15 13.13
N GLY A 454 17.70 -13.94 11.82
CA GLY A 454 17.68 -15.03 10.84
C GLY A 454 18.18 -14.67 9.44
N ARG A 455 18.36 -13.39 9.08
CA ARG A 455 18.63 -13.01 7.69
C ARG A 455 19.32 -11.63 7.56
N ALA A 456 20.56 -11.52 8.03
CA ALA A 456 21.43 -10.42 7.63
C ALA A 456 22.37 -10.91 6.51
N LEU A 457 22.08 -10.54 5.26
CA LEU A 457 23.16 -10.34 4.29
C LEU A 457 23.41 -8.83 4.24
N PRO A 458 24.65 -8.36 4.46
CA PRO A 458 24.95 -6.95 4.43
C PRO A 458 24.84 -6.46 2.98
N LEU A 459 23.80 -5.69 2.67
CA LEU A 459 23.77 -4.84 1.49
C LEU A 459 24.47 -3.53 1.86
N ARG A 460 25.75 -3.41 1.46
CA ARG A 460 26.38 -2.10 1.30
C ARG A 460 25.75 -1.44 0.08
N LEU A 461 24.92 -0.43 0.31
CA LEU A 461 24.48 0.50 -0.71
C LEU A 461 25.31 1.78 -0.51
N ASP A 462 26.29 2.00 -1.39
CA ASP A 462 26.89 3.32 -1.52
C ASP A 462 25.79 4.25 -2.08
N ALA A 463 25.40 5.25 -1.29
CA ALA A 463 24.42 6.24 -1.71
C ALA A 463 24.93 6.95 -2.98
N PRO A 464 24.10 7.16 -4.02
CA PRO A 464 24.48 8.05 -5.10
C PRO A 464 24.58 9.47 -4.52
N ALA A 465 25.75 10.09 -4.71
CA ALA A 465 26.03 11.44 -4.27
C ALA A 465 24.91 12.38 -4.73
N SER A 466 24.35 13.13 -3.79
CA SER A 466 23.45 14.24 -4.08
C SER A 466 24.14 15.19 -5.06
N ALA A 467 23.64 15.28 -6.28
CA ALA A 467 23.98 16.37 -7.17
C ALA A 467 23.41 17.65 -6.55
N ALA A 468 24.30 18.41 -5.89
CA ALA A 468 24.04 19.78 -5.52
C ALA A 468 23.66 20.55 -6.79
N VAL A 469 22.45 21.10 -6.82
CA VAL A 469 22.15 22.21 -7.71
C VAL A 469 22.78 23.43 -7.05
N GLU A 470 24.07 23.63 -7.34
CA GLU A 470 24.70 24.94 -7.17
C GLU A 470 24.03 25.88 -8.18
N GLY A 471 23.49 26.97 -7.65
CA GLY A 471 23.14 28.11 -8.48
C GLY A 471 24.40 28.79 -8.98
N ASP A 472 24.37 29.26 -10.22
CA ASP A 472 25.01 30.50 -10.60
C ASP A 472 24.45 31.02 -11.95
N CYS A 473 24.40 32.34 -12.03
CA CYS A 473 23.88 33.26 -13.07
C CYS A 473 22.36 33.48 -13.13
#